data_AF-A0A1H3KH40-F1
#
_entry.id   AF-A0A1H3KH40-F1
#
_cell.length_a   1.000
_cell.length_b   1.000
_cell.length_c   1.000
_cell.angle_alpha   90.00
_cell.angle_beta   90.00
_cell.angle_gamma   90.00
#
_symmetry.space_group_name_H-M   'P 1'
#
loop_
_entity.id
_entity.type
_entity.pdbx_description
1 polymer ?
#
loop_
_entity_poly.entity_id
_entity_poly.type
_entity_poly.pdbx_seq_one_letter_code
_entity_poly.pdbx_strand_id
1 'polypeptide(L)'
;MQRRRAIAGAVMLATVGAAAAVTIPAVADDGPGRDRRPAAAPAGGAAPEMVDALRRDLRLTADQARSRLAKEEWARRTAGQLRADLGGGFGGSWLTADGRQLMVAVTDPAAAERVRATGAEPKLVARSERQLDTVKRSLDRNAGNATPDMSGWYVDVADNSVVVLAQPGAEPAARRFATASGVPAGSVRVETSTAVPVPLFDVIGGDPYFIDGRARCSIGFSVVGGFVTAGHCGAVGATTTGFNQAPQGTVRASSFPGDDWGVVEVNGDWTPRPVVKNFNGGEVAVAGAQEAPIGASICRSGSTTGTRCGVIQAKNVTVNYPEGAVGGLTQTNVCAEGGDSGGSWISGDQAQGVTSGGSGNCTVGGTTFFQPLAEILQRNNLTLVTTGSAGEQPPAAAPTPSVPSEPAPTDPPSEAPETPAGCDNPDAVRSGNLARAGSAQIQPNGRYFRARAGDHTACLDAPQGADFDLVLQRWNGSAWRTVAASSGERLTHSGDAGFYRYRVQSQSGAGRYTLAFSVD
;
A
#
# COMPACT_ATOMS: atom_id res chain seq x y z
N MET A 1 1.41 61.95 -29.29
CA MET A 1 2.56 62.73 -28.78
C MET A 1 3.60 61.73 -28.30
N GLN A 2 4.58 61.47 -29.17
CA GLN A 2 6.00 61.85 -29.02
C GLN A 2 6.77 60.89 -28.10
N ARG A 3 7.49 59.88 -28.61
CA ARG A 3 8.73 59.89 -29.43
C ARG A 3 10.03 59.87 -28.59
N ARG A 4 10.75 58.76 -28.79
CA ARG A 4 12.21 58.62 -29.09
C ARG A 4 13.15 58.61 -27.86
N ARG A 5 14.29 57.88 -27.85
CA ARG A 5 15.24 57.57 -28.93
C ARG A 5 15.94 56.21 -28.75
N ALA A 6 16.20 55.56 -29.87
CA ALA A 6 17.20 54.51 -30.09
C ALA A 6 18.60 55.11 -30.28
N ILE A 7 19.66 54.34 -30.00
CA ILE A 7 20.93 54.35 -30.77
C ILE A 7 21.47 52.91 -30.82
N ALA A 8 21.83 52.50 -32.04
CA ALA A 8 22.46 51.26 -32.43
C ALA A 8 24.00 51.40 -32.46
N GLY A 9 24.70 50.27 -32.36
CA GLY A 9 26.11 50.14 -32.71
C GLY A 9 26.40 48.71 -33.17
N ALA A 10 26.82 48.56 -34.42
CA ALA A 10 27.12 47.29 -35.09
C ALA A 10 28.64 47.16 -35.35
N VAL A 11 29.01 46.06 -36.04
CA VAL A 11 30.30 45.70 -36.72
C VAL A 11 31.13 44.67 -35.91
N MET A 12 31.09 43.35 -36.22
CA MET A 12 31.71 42.55 -37.32
C MET A 12 33.25 42.38 -37.24
N LEU A 13 33.77 41.16 -37.01
CA LEU A 13 34.39 40.26 -38.02
C LEU A 13 35.23 39.08 -37.44
N ALA A 14 35.16 37.99 -38.20
CA ALA A 14 35.77 36.64 -38.20
C ALA A 14 37.20 36.39 -37.67
N THR A 15 37.46 35.14 -37.23
CA THR A 15 38.65 34.33 -37.59
C THR A 15 38.35 32.81 -37.54
N VAL A 16 39.08 32.05 -38.37
CA VAL A 16 38.97 30.62 -38.72
C VAL A 16 40.23 29.86 -38.24
N GLY A 17 40.11 28.55 -37.98
CA GLY A 17 41.20 27.55 -38.05
C GLY A 17 41.71 27.03 -36.70
N ALA A 18 42.24 25.81 -36.52
CA ALA A 18 42.39 24.59 -37.30
C ALA A 18 42.83 23.49 -36.30
N ALA A 19 42.59 22.21 -36.61
CA ALA A 19 42.92 21.05 -35.78
C ALA A 19 44.43 20.71 -35.76
N ALA A 20 44.93 20.17 -34.64
CA ALA A 20 46.07 19.23 -34.61
C ALA A 20 46.05 18.39 -33.32
N ALA A 21 46.16 17.08 -33.49
CA ALA A 21 46.21 16.06 -32.44
C ALA A 21 47.62 15.95 -31.83
N VAL A 22 47.69 15.58 -30.55
CA VAL A 22 48.89 14.98 -29.93
C VAL A 22 48.48 13.73 -29.16
N THR A 23 49.19 12.65 -29.45
CA THR A 23 49.05 11.29 -28.92
C THR A 23 49.65 11.11 -27.53
N ILE A 24 49.06 10.17 -26.79
CA ILE A 24 49.25 9.77 -25.37
C ILE A 24 50.62 9.07 -25.14
N PRO A 25 51.05 8.89 -23.87
CA PRO A 25 50.88 7.54 -23.30
C PRO A 25 50.34 7.52 -21.86
N ALA A 26 49.58 6.46 -21.60
CA ALA A 26 49.00 6.10 -20.33
C ALA A 26 50.06 5.55 -19.37
N VAL A 27 49.88 5.81 -18.07
CA VAL A 27 50.24 4.87 -16.99
C VAL A 27 49.10 4.88 -15.98
N ALA A 28 48.63 3.68 -15.66
CA ALA A 28 47.48 3.37 -14.82
C ALA A 28 47.83 3.55 -13.34
N ASP A 29 46.83 3.92 -12.54
CA ASP A 29 46.83 3.64 -11.10
C ASP A 29 45.49 2.96 -10.76
N ASP A 30 45.60 1.75 -10.22
CA ASP A 30 44.51 0.84 -9.88
C ASP A 30 43.93 1.19 -8.51
N GLY A 31 42.69 1.66 -8.48
CA GLY A 31 41.88 1.78 -7.26
C GLY A 31 40.49 1.17 -7.48
N PRO A 32 39.94 0.39 -6.54
CA PRO A 32 38.71 -0.38 -6.75
C PRO A 32 37.47 0.52 -6.56
N GLY A 33 37.27 1.45 -7.49
CA GLY A 33 36.00 2.13 -7.68
C GLY A 33 35.05 1.19 -8.41
N ARG A 34 34.13 0.56 -7.68
CA ARG A 34 32.95 -0.07 -8.29
C ARG A 34 32.08 1.05 -8.86
N ASP A 35 32.40 1.50 -10.07
CA ASP A 35 31.46 2.18 -10.95
C ASP A 35 30.31 1.21 -11.22
N ARG A 36 29.24 1.32 -10.42
CA ARG A 36 27.93 0.80 -10.77
C ARG A 36 27.39 1.65 -11.91
N ARG A 37 27.93 1.42 -13.10
CA ARG A 37 27.20 1.63 -14.34
C ARG A 37 25.90 0.80 -14.19
N PRO A 38 24.69 1.37 -14.40
CA PRO A 38 23.50 0.54 -14.48
C PRO A 38 23.79 -0.54 -15.51
N ALA A 39 23.67 -1.80 -15.11
CA ALA A 39 23.84 -2.91 -16.03
C ALA A 39 22.90 -2.65 -17.20
N ALA A 40 23.46 -2.46 -18.40
CA ALA A 40 22.67 -2.40 -19.60
C ALA A 40 21.82 -3.66 -19.65
N ALA A 41 20.50 -3.51 -19.72
CA ALA A 41 19.58 -4.63 -19.83
C ALA A 41 20.04 -5.53 -20.99
N PRO A 42 20.14 -6.86 -20.79
CA PRO A 42 20.57 -7.75 -21.86
C PRO A 42 19.55 -7.63 -23.01
N ALA A 43 20.05 -7.32 -24.21
CA ALA A 43 19.26 -7.27 -25.42
C ALA A 43 18.55 -8.64 -25.61
N GLY A 44 17.22 -8.64 -25.51
CA GLY A 44 16.38 -9.81 -25.75
C GLY A 44 16.02 -10.67 -24.51
N GLY A 45 16.45 -10.29 -23.31
CA GLY A 45 16.09 -10.97 -22.06
C GLY A 45 15.00 -10.23 -21.27
N ALA A 46 14.09 -10.98 -20.65
CA ALA A 46 13.17 -10.44 -19.65
C ALA A 46 13.94 -9.79 -18.48
N ALA A 47 13.48 -8.63 -18.01
CA ALA A 47 14.04 -7.98 -16.82
C ALA A 47 14.00 -8.96 -15.61
N PRO A 48 15.10 -9.15 -14.85
CA PRO A 48 15.14 -10.09 -13.74
C PRO A 48 14.00 -9.90 -12.73
N GLU A 49 13.64 -8.65 -12.44
CA GLU A 49 12.57 -8.27 -11.53
C GLU A 49 11.20 -8.76 -12.04
N MET A 50 10.98 -8.73 -13.36
CA MET A 50 9.76 -9.25 -13.98
C MET A 50 9.70 -10.78 -13.88
N VAL A 51 10.83 -11.46 -14.06
CA VAL A 51 10.91 -12.93 -13.91
C VAL A 51 10.58 -13.32 -12.47
N ASP A 52 11.14 -12.63 -11.48
CA ASP A 52 10.86 -12.92 -10.07
C ASP A 52 9.41 -12.62 -9.68
N ALA A 53 8.82 -11.54 -10.20
CA ALA A 53 7.40 -11.26 -10.04
C ALA A 53 6.51 -12.37 -10.61
N LEU A 54 6.76 -12.81 -11.85
CA LEU A 54 5.99 -13.89 -12.47
C LEU A 54 6.13 -15.24 -11.74
N ARG A 55 7.33 -15.54 -11.23
CA ARG A 55 7.54 -16.74 -10.39
C ARG A 55 6.69 -16.71 -9.13
N ARG A 56 6.70 -15.57 -8.42
CA ARG A 56 5.94 -15.36 -7.19
C ARG A 56 4.43 -15.43 -7.44
N ASP A 57 3.97 -14.69 -8.43
CA ASP A 57 2.54 -14.40 -8.63
C ASP A 57 1.82 -15.50 -9.40
N LEU A 58 2.47 -16.07 -10.42
CA LEU A 58 1.89 -17.13 -11.25
C LEU A 58 2.38 -18.54 -10.87
N ARG A 59 3.18 -18.65 -9.80
CA ARG A 59 3.73 -19.92 -9.30
C ARG A 59 4.56 -20.67 -10.35
N LEU A 60 5.37 -19.93 -11.10
CA LEU A 60 6.22 -20.45 -12.18
C LEU A 60 7.67 -20.67 -11.70
N THR A 61 8.40 -21.58 -12.35
CA THR A 61 9.87 -21.59 -12.28
C THR A 61 10.46 -20.42 -13.07
N ALA A 62 11.74 -20.09 -12.84
CA ALA A 62 12.42 -19.04 -13.59
C ALA A 62 12.42 -19.31 -15.10
N ASP A 63 12.64 -20.57 -15.49
CA ASP A 63 12.61 -20.98 -16.90
C ASP A 63 11.19 -20.88 -17.48
N GLN A 64 10.17 -21.32 -16.73
CA GLN A 64 8.77 -21.18 -17.15
C GLN A 64 8.36 -19.72 -17.33
N ALA A 65 8.78 -18.82 -16.43
CA ALA A 65 8.51 -17.39 -16.54
C ALA A 65 9.20 -16.77 -17.77
N ARG A 66 10.46 -17.13 -18.05
CA ARG A 66 11.19 -16.69 -19.25
C ARG A 66 10.54 -17.23 -20.53
N SER A 67 10.19 -18.51 -20.58
CA SER A 67 9.50 -19.12 -21.73
C SER A 67 8.14 -18.49 -21.97
N ARG A 68 7.39 -18.18 -20.90
CA ARG A 68 6.10 -17.49 -20.99
C ARG A 68 6.25 -16.09 -21.59
N LEU A 69 7.21 -15.29 -21.13
CA LEU A 69 7.49 -13.97 -21.69
C LEU A 69 7.89 -14.01 -23.17
N ALA A 70 8.71 -15.00 -23.56
CA ALA A 70 9.04 -15.22 -24.97
C ALA A 70 7.81 -15.60 -25.81
N LYS A 71 6.91 -16.43 -25.26
CA LYS A 71 5.65 -16.81 -25.91
C LYS A 71 4.69 -15.64 -26.03
N GLU A 72 4.56 -14.80 -25.00
CA GLU A 72 3.74 -13.59 -25.01
C GLU A 72 4.25 -12.58 -26.05
N GLU A 73 5.57 -12.43 -26.19
CA GLU A 73 6.16 -11.57 -27.23
C GLU A 73 5.86 -12.09 -28.64
N TRP A 74 6.04 -13.39 -28.89
CA TRP A 74 5.62 -14.00 -30.15
C TRP A 74 4.11 -13.79 -30.40
N ALA A 75 3.29 -14.02 -29.37
CA ALA A 75 1.84 -13.93 -29.48
C ALA A 75 1.37 -12.51 -29.81
N ARG A 76 1.97 -11.48 -29.19
CA ARG A 76 1.71 -10.07 -29.52
C ARG A 76 1.97 -9.77 -30.99
N ARG A 77 3.11 -10.20 -31.53
CA ARG A 77 3.47 -9.97 -32.94
C ARG A 77 2.52 -10.70 -33.89
N THR A 78 2.29 -11.98 -33.65
CA THR A 78 1.41 -12.82 -34.48
C THR A 78 -0.04 -12.32 -34.45
N ALA A 79 -0.57 -11.96 -33.29
CA ALA A 79 -1.91 -11.39 -33.15
C ALA A 79 -2.03 -10.05 -33.90
N GLY A 80 -1.02 -9.19 -33.81
CA GLY A 80 -0.97 -7.93 -34.56
C GLY A 80 -1.01 -8.14 -36.08
N GLN A 81 -0.22 -9.08 -36.59
CA GLN A 81 -0.22 -9.45 -38.00
C GLN A 81 -1.58 -10.00 -38.44
N LEU A 82 -2.13 -10.99 -37.72
CA LEU A 82 -3.42 -11.59 -38.07
C LEU A 82 -4.57 -10.59 -37.99
N ARG A 83 -4.54 -9.64 -37.06
CA ARG A 83 -5.53 -8.55 -37.00
C ARG A 83 -5.51 -7.69 -38.26
N ALA A 84 -4.33 -7.38 -38.79
CA ALA A 84 -4.19 -6.63 -40.04
C ALA A 84 -4.64 -7.45 -41.25
N ASP A 85 -4.18 -8.70 -41.37
CA ASP A 85 -4.42 -9.59 -42.51
C ASP A 85 -5.90 -10.04 -42.62
N LEU A 86 -6.56 -10.25 -41.48
CA LEU A 86 -7.94 -10.71 -41.42
C LEU A 86 -8.96 -9.56 -41.44
N GLY A 87 -8.53 -8.35 -41.08
CA GLY A 87 -9.36 -7.15 -41.13
C GLY A 87 -10.70 -7.32 -40.41
N GLY A 88 -11.80 -7.28 -41.17
CA GLY A 88 -13.16 -7.41 -40.61
C GLY A 88 -13.54 -8.79 -40.11
N GLY A 89 -12.80 -9.82 -40.51
CA GLY A 89 -13.00 -11.18 -40.04
C GLY A 89 -12.34 -11.47 -38.68
N PHE A 90 -11.54 -10.54 -38.14
CA PHE A 90 -10.85 -10.73 -36.86
C PHE A 90 -11.82 -10.59 -35.69
N GLY A 91 -11.99 -11.67 -34.93
CA GLY A 91 -12.87 -11.79 -33.76
C GLY A 91 -12.19 -11.49 -32.41
N GLY A 92 -10.88 -11.28 -32.41
CA GLY A 92 -10.07 -11.09 -31.21
C GLY A 92 -9.02 -12.20 -31.03
N SER A 93 -8.15 -12.06 -30.03
CA SER A 93 -7.13 -13.06 -29.72
C SER A 93 -6.82 -13.09 -28.22
N TRP A 94 -6.51 -14.28 -27.69
CA TRP A 94 -6.13 -14.46 -26.29
C TRP A 94 -5.15 -15.63 -26.17
N LEU A 95 -4.38 -15.64 -25.09
CA LEU A 95 -3.62 -16.83 -24.70
C LEU A 95 -4.52 -17.73 -23.86
N THR A 96 -4.37 -19.05 -23.99
CA THR A 96 -4.97 -20.00 -23.04
C THR A 96 -4.51 -19.71 -21.60
N ALA A 97 -5.25 -20.19 -20.60
CA ALA A 97 -5.00 -19.85 -19.20
C ALA A 97 -3.56 -20.16 -18.73
N ASP A 98 -2.95 -21.21 -19.29
CA ASP A 98 -1.56 -21.59 -19.03
C ASP A 98 -0.52 -20.72 -19.77
N GLY A 99 -0.96 -19.82 -20.66
CA GLY A 99 -0.14 -18.93 -21.47
C GLY A 99 0.52 -19.61 -22.68
N ARG A 100 0.16 -20.86 -23.00
CA ARG A 100 0.93 -21.68 -23.95
C ARG A 100 0.42 -21.66 -25.38
N GLN A 101 -0.86 -21.38 -25.59
CA GLN A 101 -1.47 -21.37 -26.92
C GLN A 101 -2.10 -20.02 -27.23
N LEU A 102 -1.82 -19.46 -28.41
CA LEU A 102 -2.50 -18.27 -28.92
C LEU A 102 -3.75 -18.72 -29.67
N MET A 103 -4.90 -18.35 -29.14
CA MET A 103 -6.19 -18.50 -29.80
C MET A 103 -6.50 -17.23 -30.58
N VAL A 104 -7.04 -17.39 -31.80
CA VAL A 104 -7.50 -16.28 -32.63
C VAL A 104 -8.92 -16.54 -33.08
N ALA A 105 -9.84 -15.71 -32.63
CA ALA A 105 -11.22 -15.77 -33.06
C ALA A 105 -11.34 -15.22 -34.48
N VAL A 106 -12.08 -15.93 -35.33
CA VAL A 106 -12.37 -15.53 -36.71
C VAL A 106 -13.86 -15.69 -37.01
N THR A 107 -14.44 -14.83 -37.83
CA THR A 107 -15.86 -14.94 -38.24
C THR A 107 -16.05 -15.69 -39.55
N ASP A 108 -14.97 -15.87 -40.31
CA ASP A 108 -14.97 -16.57 -41.60
C ASP A 108 -14.21 -17.90 -41.46
N PRO A 109 -14.85 -19.06 -41.68
CA PRO A 109 -14.18 -20.35 -41.68
C PRO A 109 -12.96 -20.41 -42.63
N ALA A 110 -12.98 -19.68 -43.75
CA ALA A 110 -11.86 -19.65 -44.69
C ALA A 110 -10.61 -18.93 -44.12
N ALA A 111 -10.77 -18.14 -43.05
CA ALA A 111 -9.65 -17.52 -42.34
C ALA A 111 -8.90 -18.49 -41.41
N ALA A 112 -9.49 -19.65 -41.06
CA ALA A 112 -8.91 -20.58 -40.11
C ALA A 112 -7.54 -21.12 -40.54
N GLU A 113 -7.35 -21.40 -41.83
CA GLU A 113 -6.07 -21.89 -42.37
C GLU A 113 -4.96 -20.84 -42.27
N ARG A 114 -5.29 -19.56 -42.48
CA ARG A 114 -4.33 -18.46 -42.31
C ARG A 114 -3.87 -18.33 -40.86
N VAL A 115 -4.78 -18.51 -39.90
CA VAL A 115 -4.43 -18.53 -38.48
C VAL A 115 -3.50 -19.71 -38.16
N ARG A 116 -3.87 -20.93 -38.60
CA ARG A 116 -3.05 -22.13 -38.38
C ARG A 116 -1.63 -22.00 -38.95
N ALA A 117 -1.49 -21.40 -40.13
CA ALA A 117 -0.20 -21.18 -40.78
C ALA A 117 0.78 -20.35 -39.93
N THR A 118 0.30 -19.57 -38.96
CA THR A 118 1.14 -18.80 -38.04
C THR A 118 1.53 -19.56 -36.77
N GLY A 119 0.96 -20.74 -36.53
CA GLY A 119 1.09 -21.50 -35.28
C GLY A 119 0.08 -21.11 -34.19
N ALA A 120 -0.87 -20.22 -34.49
CA ALA A 120 -2.03 -19.92 -33.64
C ALA A 120 -3.19 -20.89 -33.92
N GLU A 121 -4.14 -20.98 -32.99
CA GLU A 121 -5.31 -21.84 -33.10
C GLU A 121 -6.58 -21.02 -33.40
N PRO A 122 -7.30 -21.29 -34.51
CA PRO A 122 -8.50 -20.55 -34.84
C PRO A 122 -9.71 -20.98 -34.00
N LYS A 123 -10.51 -20.02 -33.55
CA LYS A 123 -11.86 -20.26 -33.00
C LYS A 123 -12.88 -19.58 -33.90
N LEU A 124 -13.82 -20.33 -34.47
CA LEU A 124 -14.92 -19.72 -35.23
C LEU A 124 -15.89 -19.03 -34.25
N VAL A 125 -16.24 -17.78 -34.54
CA VAL A 125 -17.13 -16.97 -33.70
C VAL A 125 -18.15 -16.19 -34.53
N ALA A 126 -19.25 -15.76 -33.91
CA ALA A 126 -20.33 -15.06 -34.61
C ALA A 126 -20.04 -13.57 -34.87
N ARG A 127 -19.26 -12.93 -33.99
CA ARG A 127 -19.01 -11.48 -34.02
C ARG A 127 -17.53 -11.20 -34.19
N SER A 128 -17.21 -10.25 -35.06
CA SER A 128 -15.89 -9.64 -35.13
C SER A 128 -15.63 -8.82 -33.87
N GLU A 129 -14.35 -8.59 -33.58
CA GLU A 129 -13.93 -7.72 -32.48
C GLU A 129 -14.53 -6.31 -32.65
N ARG A 130 -14.58 -5.79 -33.88
CA ARG A 130 -15.19 -4.48 -34.18
C ARG A 130 -16.68 -4.42 -33.86
N GLN A 131 -17.40 -5.52 -34.03
CA GLN A 131 -18.81 -5.60 -33.63
C GLN A 131 -18.93 -5.60 -32.11
N LEU A 132 -18.09 -6.34 -31.39
CA LEU A 132 -18.06 -6.33 -29.92
C LEU A 132 -17.71 -4.94 -29.36
N ASP A 133 -16.72 -4.25 -29.93
CA ASP A 133 -16.36 -2.88 -29.58
C ASP A 133 -17.52 -1.90 -29.81
N THR A 134 -18.33 -2.13 -30.83
CA THR A 134 -19.53 -1.31 -31.11
C THR A 134 -20.62 -1.52 -30.05
N VAL A 135 -20.77 -2.75 -29.56
CA VAL A 135 -21.65 -3.06 -28.43
C VAL A 135 -21.14 -2.38 -27.16
N LYS A 136 -19.84 -2.53 -26.81
CA LYS A 136 -19.25 -1.90 -25.63
C LYS A 136 -19.37 -0.37 -25.67
N ARG A 137 -19.11 0.27 -26.82
CA ARG A 137 -19.27 1.72 -26.99
C ARG A 137 -20.70 2.20 -26.74
N SER A 138 -21.70 1.35 -26.92
CA SER A 138 -23.09 1.70 -26.63
C SER A 138 -23.36 1.73 -25.13
N LEU A 139 -22.74 0.82 -24.36
CA LEU A 139 -22.70 0.90 -22.89
C LEU A 139 -21.92 2.13 -22.41
N ASP A 140 -20.74 2.40 -23.01
CA ASP A 140 -19.88 3.54 -22.64
C ASP A 140 -20.63 4.88 -22.77
N ARG A 141 -21.42 5.07 -23.84
CA ARG A 141 -22.23 6.29 -24.03
C ARG A 141 -23.31 6.47 -22.97
N ASN A 142 -23.73 5.39 -22.31
CA ASN A 142 -24.75 5.41 -21.27
C ASN A 142 -24.16 5.35 -19.86
N ALA A 143 -22.82 5.42 -19.70
CA ALA A 143 -22.13 5.15 -18.44
C ALA A 143 -22.64 5.97 -17.25
N GLY A 144 -23.11 7.21 -17.47
CA GLY A 144 -23.67 8.06 -16.42
C GLY A 144 -24.96 7.53 -15.77
N ASN A 145 -25.64 6.58 -16.40
CA ASN A 145 -26.82 5.90 -15.86
C ASN A 145 -26.48 4.53 -15.23
N ALA A 146 -25.20 4.17 -15.15
CA ALA A 146 -24.78 2.98 -14.40
C ALA A 146 -24.97 3.23 -12.89
N THR A 147 -25.25 2.16 -12.16
CA THR A 147 -25.46 2.20 -10.71
C THR A 147 -24.19 1.76 -9.98
N PRO A 148 -23.91 2.21 -8.74
CA PRO A 148 -22.64 1.92 -8.04
C PRO A 148 -22.36 0.43 -7.78
N ASP A 149 -23.41 -0.40 -7.81
CA ASP A 149 -23.38 -1.86 -7.71
C ASP A 149 -23.01 -2.56 -9.05
N MET A 150 -22.69 -1.79 -10.09
CA MET A 150 -22.14 -2.26 -11.35
C MET A 150 -20.62 -2.02 -11.40
N SER A 151 -19.83 -3.08 -11.29
CA SER A 151 -18.36 -2.98 -11.18
C SER A 151 -17.64 -2.65 -12.50
N GLY A 152 -18.34 -2.72 -13.64
CA GLY A 152 -17.82 -2.33 -14.95
C GLY A 152 -18.35 -3.19 -16.11
N TRP A 153 -17.84 -2.95 -17.32
CA TRP A 153 -18.14 -3.76 -18.50
C TRP A 153 -16.97 -3.84 -19.48
N TYR A 154 -16.82 -4.98 -20.15
CA TYR A 154 -15.68 -5.27 -21.04
C TYR A 154 -16.06 -6.17 -22.21
N VAL A 155 -15.20 -6.23 -23.23
CA VAL A 155 -15.32 -7.17 -24.36
C VAL A 155 -14.65 -8.49 -23.98
N ASP A 156 -15.39 -9.58 -24.03
CA ASP A 156 -14.87 -10.94 -23.91
C ASP A 156 -14.77 -11.57 -25.30
N VAL A 157 -13.55 -11.53 -25.85
CA VAL A 157 -13.27 -12.12 -27.17
C VAL A 157 -13.25 -13.65 -27.14
N ALA A 158 -12.99 -14.26 -25.98
CA ALA A 158 -12.94 -15.71 -25.84
C ALA A 158 -14.35 -16.29 -25.93
N ASP A 159 -15.32 -15.69 -25.25
CA ASP A 159 -16.75 -16.09 -25.30
C ASP A 159 -17.59 -15.28 -26.31
N ASN A 160 -16.93 -14.41 -27.08
CA ASN A 160 -17.52 -13.63 -28.17
C ASN A 160 -18.75 -12.79 -27.77
N SER A 161 -18.66 -12.14 -26.61
CA SER A 161 -19.73 -11.32 -26.02
C SER A 161 -19.17 -10.08 -25.30
N VAL A 162 -20.05 -9.15 -24.93
CA VAL A 162 -19.73 -8.05 -24.00
C VAL A 162 -20.27 -8.41 -22.63
N VAL A 163 -19.51 -8.11 -21.59
CA VAL A 163 -19.81 -8.47 -20.21
C VAL A 163 -20.16 -7.24 -19.42
N VAL A 164 -21.21 -7.31 -18.61
CA VAL A 164 -21.48 -6.32 -17.55
C VAL A 164 -21.34 -7.03 -16.22
N LEU A 165 -20.43 -6.54 -15.38
CA LEU A 165 -20.19 -7.05 -14.03
C LEU A 165 -21.12 -6.34 -13.05
N ALA A 166 -21.87 -7.13 -12.28
CA ALA A 166 -22.82 -6.65 -11.30
C ALA A 166 -22.60 -7.33 -9.96
N GLN A 167 -22.76 -6.60 -8.86
CA GLN A 167 -22.72 -7.20 -7.52
C GLN A 167 -23.88 -8.19 -7.31
N PRO A 168 -23.77 -9.13 -6.36
CA PRO A 168 -24.86 -10.06 -6.04
C PRO A 168 -26.18 -9.31 -5.78
N GLY A 169 -27.22 -9.61 -6.57
CA GLY A 169 -28.53 -8.96 -6.50
C GLY A 169 -28.73 -7.77 -7.45
N ALA A 170 -27.66 -7.22 -8.03
CA ALA A 170 -27.69 -6.11 -8.97
C ALA A 170 -27.90 -6.54 -10.44
N GLU A 171 -27.96 -7.84 -10.73
CA GLU A 171 -28.06 -8.36 -12.09
C GLU A 171 -29.31 -7.87 -12.84
N PRO A 172 -30.50 -7.71 -12.22
CA PRO A 172 -31.65 -7.11 -12.88
C PRO A 172 -31.42 -5.64 -13.30
N ALA A 173 -30.70 -4.86 -12.49
CA ALA A 173 -30.34 -3.48 -12.81
C ALA A 173 -29.34 -3.43 -13.96
N ALA A 174 -28.32 -4.28 -13.94
CA ALA A 174 -27.35 -4.42 -15.03
C ALA A 174 -28.00 -4.83 -16.36
N ARG A 175 -28.99 -5.73 -16.34
CA ARG A 175 -29.77 -6.10 -17.53
C ARG A 175 -30.57 -4.90 -18.06
N ARG A 176 -31.24 -4.14 -17.19
CA ARG A 176 -31.96 -2.92 -17.59
C ARG A 176 -31.04 -1.87 -18.18
N PHE A 177 -29.87 -1.65 -17.58
CA PHE A 177 -28.83 -0.77 -18.10
C PHE A 177 -28.38 -1.17 -19.51
N ALA A 178 -28.11 -2.47 -19.73
CA ALA A 178 -27.72 -2.98 -21.05
C ALA A 178 -28.82 -2.75 -22.09
N THR A 179 -30.08 -3.06 -21.76
CA THR A 179 -31.24 -2.79 -22.64
C THR A 179 -31.39 -1.30 -22.95
N ALA A 180 -31.30 -0.43 -21.93
CA ALA A 180 -31.39 1.02 -22.09
C ALA A 180 -30.25 1.59 -22.94
N SER A 181 -29.10 0.91 -22.97
CA SER A 181 -27.94 1.29 -23.79
C SER A 181 -28.11 0.92 -25.28
N GLY A 182 -29.21 0.28 -25.68
CA GLY A 182 -29.51 -0.04 -27.07
C GLY A 182 -28.64 -1.14 -27.68
N VAL A 183 -28.04 -1.99 -26.85
CA VAL A 183 -27.21 -3.11 -27.34
C VAL A 183 -28.07 -4.20 -28.01
N PRO A 184 -27.59 -4.86 -29.07
CA PRO A 184 -28.30 -5.97 -29.70
C PRO A 184 -28.62 -7.09 -28.70
N ALA A 185 -29.79 -7.71 -28.83
CA ALA A 185 -30.16 -8.86 -28.00
C ALA A 185 -29.12 -9.99 -28.12
N GLY A 186 -28.77 -10.59 -26.98
CA GLY A 186 -27.78 -11.68 -26.91
C GLY A 186 -26.33 -11.25 -27.22
N SER A 187 -26.03 -9.95 -27.26
CA SER A 187 -24.64 -9.44 -27.36
C SER A 187 -23.99 -9.16 -26.02
N VAL A 188 -24.79 -9.01 -24.96
CA VAL A 188 -24.34 -8.74 -23.59
C VAL A 188 -24.68 -9.91 -22.67
N ARG A 189 -23.71 -10.36 -21.88
CA ARG A 189 -23.89 -11.24 -20.72
C ARG A 189 -23.70 -10.45 -19.43
N VAL A 190 -24.53 -10.71 -18.42
CA VAL A 190 -24.36 -10.15 -17.08
C VAL A 190 -23.70 -11.21 -16.22
N GLU A 191 -22.60 -10.85 -15.59
CA GLU A 191 -21.88 -11.70 -14.65
C GLU A 191 -21.94 -11.12 -13.24
N THR A 192 -22.25 -11.99 -12.29
CA THR A 192 -22.17 -11.65 -10.87
C THR A 192 -20.70 -11.57 -10.46
N SER A 193 -20.28 -10.44 -9.90
CA SER A 193 -18.93 -10.20 -9.41
C SER A 193 -18.99 -9.59 -8.03
N THR A 194 -18.24 -10.15 -7.08
CA THR A 194 -18.05 -9.55 -5.75
C THR A 194 -16.92 -8.51 -5.74
N ALA A 195 -16.25 -8.29 -6.88
CA ALA A 195 -15.16 -7.32 -6.97
C ALA A 195 -15.70 -5.90 -7.09
N VAL A 196 -15.19 -5.00 -6.26
CA VAL A 196 -15.50 -3.56 -6.28
C VAL A 196 -14.19 -2.81 -6.49
N PRO A 197 -13.82 -2.47 -7.74
CA PRO A 197 -12.59 -1.74 -8.01
C PRO A 197 -12.61 -0.36 -7.33
N VAL A 198 -11.53 -0.02 -6.62
CA VAL A 198 -11.33 1.30 -6.01
C VAL A 198 -10.02 1.92 -6.51
N PRO A 199 -9.93 3.26 -6.61
CA PRO A 199 -8.65 3.94 -6.82
C PRO A 199 -7.65 3.60 -5.70
N LEU A 200 -6.37 3.44 -6.05
CA LEU A 200 -5.29 3.20 -5.07
C LEU A 200 -4.32 4.39 -5.07
N PHE A 201 -4.10 4.98 -3.90
CA PHE A 201 -3.19 6.08 -3.62
C PHE A 201 -2.13 5.64 -2.61
N ASP A 202 -0.96 6.29 -2.60
CA ASP A 202 0.10 6.00 -1.64
C ASP A 202 0.09 6.98 -0.46
N VAL A 203 0.38 6.48 0.73
CA VAL A 203 0.69 7.27 1.93
C VAL A 203 2.20 7.33 2.05
N ILE A 204 2.76 8.54 1.93
CA ILE A 204 4.20 8.80 1.92
C ILE A 204 4.53 9.86 2.97
N GLY A 205 5.59 9.64 3.75
CA GLY A 205 6.05 10.64 4.72
C GLY A 205 6.43 11.96 4.05
N GLY A 206 6.03 13.07 4.65
CA GLY A 206 6.24 14.43 4.15
C GLY A 206 5.15 14.97 3.22
N ASP A 207 4.20 14.13 2.78
CA ASP A 207 3.07 14.60 1.97
C ASP A 207 2.08 15.46 2.78
N PRO A 208 1.41 16.43 2.14
CA PRO A 208 0.33 17.15 2.79
C PRO A 208 -0.87 16.24 3.00
N TYR A 209 -1.52 16.40 4.15
CA TYR A 209 -2.88 15.96 4.38
C TYR A 209 -3.66 17.10 5.04
N PHE A 210 -4.98 17.09 4.86
CA PHE A 210 -5.86 18.16 5.32
C PHE A 210 -6.83 17.61 6.33
N ILE A 211 -7.07 18.39 7.40
CA ILE A 211 -7.91 18.00 8.53
C ILE A 211 -9.17 18.86 8.49
N ASP A 212 -10.33 18.21 8.39
CA ASP A 212 -11.66 18.83 8.29
C ASP A 212 -11.76 19.94 7.21
N GLY A 213 -10.92 19.86 6.18
CA GLY A 213 -10.81 20.88 5.11
C GLY A 213 -10.32 22.25 5.57
N ARG A 214 -9.77 22.38 6.78
CA ARG A 214 -9.42 23.67 7.41
C ARG A 214 -7.95 23.80 7.76
N ALA A 215 -7.31 22.71 8.19
CA ALA A 215 -5.91 22.69 8.54
C ALA A 215 -5.11 21.84 7.56
N ARG A 216 -3.83 22.16 7.41
CA ARG A 216 -2.86 21.36 6.64
C ARG A 216 -1.71 20.99 7.56
N CYS A 217 -1.43 19.70 7.62
CA CYS A 217 -0.21 19.16 8.23
C CYS A 217 0.49 18.23 7.25
N SER A 218 1.62 17.67 7.68
CA SER A 218 2.41 16.72 6.92
C SER A 218 2.31 15.33 7.53
N ILE A 219 2.31 14.32 6.66
CA ILE A 219 2.36 12.91 7.06
C ILE A 219 3.73 12.62 7.67
N GLY A 220 3.76 11.95 8.83
CA GLY A 220 5.00 11.55 9.49
C GLY A 220 5.54 10.26 8.90
N PHE A 221 5.09 9.12 9.41
CA PHE A 221 5.51 7.81 8.91
C PHE A 221 4.32 6.89 8.72
N SER A 222 4.36 6.11 7.63
CA SER A 222 3.43 5.02 7.39
C SER A 222 3.52 3.97 8.51
N VAL A 223 2.39 3.68 9.12
CA VAL A 223 2.21 2.53 10.03
C VAL A 223 1.20 1.58 9.43
N VAL A 224 1.14 0.34 9.91
CA VAL A 224 0.20 -0.64 9.38
C VAL A 224 -1.24 -0.15 9.57
N GLY A 225 -1.91 0.16 8.45
CA GLY A 225 -3.29 0.67 8.40
C GLY A 225 -3.41 2.20 8.50
N GLY A 226 -2.32 2.95 8.46
CA GLY A 226 -2.39 4.40 8.65
C GLY A 226 -1.06 5.13 8.58
N PHE A 227 -1.01 6.27 9.25
CA PHE A 227 0.23 7.02 9.48
C PHE A 227 0.21 7.75 10.82
N VAL A 228 1.40 8.02 11.34
CA VAL A 228 1.60 8.90 12.50
C VAL A 228 1.82 10.34 12.05
N THR A 229 1.42 11.29 12.89
CA THR A 229 1.53 12.74 12.68
C THR A 229 1.58 13.46 14.04
N ALA A 230 1.49 14.79 14.08
CA ALA A 230 1.46 15.57 15.32
C ALA A 230 0.03 15.65 15.90
N GLY A 231 -0.09 15.74 17.23
CA GLY A 231 -1.36 15.72 17.93
C GLY A 231 -2.12 17.03 17.75
N HIS A 232 -1.42 18.15 17.76
CA HIS A 232 -2.02 19.48 17.54
C HIS A 232 -2.64 19.66 16.15
N CYS A 233 -2.38 18.76 15.20
CA CYS A 233 -2.98 18.80 13.86
C CYS A 233 -4.47 18.44 13.84
N GLY A 234 -4.96 17.66 14.82
CA GLY A 234 -6.34 17.24 14.84
C GLY A 234 -6.73 16.42 16.06
N ALA A 235 -7.96 16.64 16.53
CA ALA A 235 -8.56 15.86 17.61
C ALA A 235 -9.05 14.50 17.10
N VAL A 236 -9.24 13.55 18.02
CA VAL A 236 -9.84 12.24 17.72
C VAL A 236 -11.21 12.42 17.06
N GLY A 237 -11.44 11.69 15.97
CA GLY A 237 -12.66 11.78 15.15
C GLY A 237 -12.59 12.78 14.00
N ALA A 238 -11.56 13.63 13.92
CA ALA A 238 -11.38 14.54 12.80
C ALA A 238 -11.16 13.77 11.49
N THR A 239 -11.78 14.24 10.41
CA THR A 239 -11.69 13.60 9.08
C THR A 239 -10.48 14.12 8.31
N THR A 240 -9.85 13.26 7.51
CA THR A 240 -8.70 13.65 6.70
C THR A 240 -8.91 13.45 5.21
N THR A 241 -8.33 14.34 4.41
CA THR A 241 -8.14 14.17 2.96
C THR A 241 -6.66 14.23 2.62
N GLY A 242 -6.24 13.51 1.58
CA GLY A 242 -4.84 13.45 1.18
C GLY A 242 -4.41 14.59 0.26
N PHE A 243 -3.18 14.51 -0.27
CA PHE A 243 -2.61 15.54 -1.16
C PHE A 243 -3.46 15.82 -2.42
N ASN A 244 -4.27 14.85 -2.84
CA ASN A 244 -5.18 14.90 -3.99
C ASN A 244 -6.61 15.33 -3.62
N GLN A 245 -6.84 15.76 -2.37
CA GLN A 245 -8.14 16.11 -1.78
C GLN A 245 -9.16 14.95 -1.72
N ALA A 246 -8.76 13.72 -2.03
CA ALA A 246 -9.63 12.55 -1.85
C ALA A 246 -9.76 12.18 -0.36
N PRO A 247 -10.91 11.63 0.08
CA PRO A 247 -11.07 11.09 1.43
C PRO A 247 -9.95 10.12 1.76
N GLN A 248 -9.31 10.31 2.91
CA GLN A 248 -8.13 9.55 3.30
C GLN A 248 -8.35 8.73 4.56
N GLY A 249 -8.86 9.34 5.62
CA GLY A 249 -8.89 8.67 6.91
C GLY A 249 -9.55 9.45 8.03
N THR A 250 -9.29 9.00 9.26
CA THR A 250 -9.79 9.62 10.48
C THR A 250 -8.73 9.56 11.57
N VAL A 251 -8.60 10.63 12.36
CA VAL A 251 -7.72 10.66 13.53
C VAL A 251 -8.29 9.71 14.59
N ARG A 252 -7.53 8.65 14.93
CA ARG A 252 -7.95 7.62 15.89
C ARG A 252 -7.41 7.84 17.29
N ALA A 253 -6.23 8.43 17.39
CA ALA A 253 -5.60 8.77 18.66
C ALA A 253 -4.84 10.08 18.49
N SER A 254 -4.85 10.91 19.52
CA SER A 254 -4.15 12.20 19.56
C SER A 254 -3.84 12.56 21.01
N SER A 255 -2.65 13.08 21.27
CA SER A 255 -2.23 13.64 22.56
C SER A 255 -1.57 14.99 22.30
N PHE A 256 -2.20 16.06 22.82
CA PHE A 256 -1.70 17.43 22.83
C PHE A 256 -2.58 18.33 23.73
N PRO A 257 -2.03 19.15 24.64
CA PRO A 257 -0.61 19.23 25.05
C PRO A 257 -0.21 18.04 25.97
N GLY A 258 0.98 18.10 26.58
CA GLY A 258 1.59 17.02 27.35
C GLY A 258 2.60 16.24 26.50
N ASP A 259 2.10 15.62 25.44
CA ASP A 259 2.88 15.12 24.31
C ASP A 259 2.43 15.85 23.02
N ASP A 260 3.00 15.51 21.86
CA ASP A 260 2.50 16.01 20.58
C ASP A 260 2.56 14.96 19.46
N TRP A 261 1.63 14.00 19.52
CA TRP A 261 1.48 12.96 18.49
C TRP A 261 0.01 12.67 18.18
N GLY A 262 -0.21 12.21 16.95
CA GLY A 262 -1.49 11.74 16.44
C GLY A 262 -1.34 10.52 15.54
N VAL A 263 -2.41 9.75 15.43
CA VAL A 263 -2.49 8.54 14.60
C VAL A 263 -3.72 8.66 13.70
N VAL A 264 -3.51 8.59 12.40
CA VAL A 264 -4.59 8.58 11.40
C VAL A 264 -4.72 7.16 10.85
N GLU A 265 -5.91 6.59 10.97
CA GLU A 265 -6.27 5.36 10.26
C GLU A 265 -6.78 5.74 8.86
N VAL A 266 -6.23 5.10 7.82
CA VAL A 266 -6.61 5.37 6.43
C VAL A 266 -7.63 4.35 5.92
N ASN A 267 -8.44 4.76 4.94
CA ASN A 267 -9.40 3.89 4.27
C ASN A 267 -8.69 2.97 3.23
N GLY A 268 -9.47 2.09 2.57
CA GLY A 268 -8.95 1.10 1.62
C GLY A 268 -8.37 1.65 0.32
N ASP A 269 -8.56 2.95 0.04
CA ASP A 269 -8.05 3.60 -1.17
C ASP A 269 -6.59 4.06 -0.99
N TRP A 270 -6.04 3.99 0.23
CA TRP A 270 -4.72 4.51 0.56
C TRP A 270 -3.80 3.40 1.08
N THR A 271 -2.61 3.30 0.49
CA THR A 271 -1.61 2.27 0.77
C THR A 271 -0.43 2.87 1.54
N PRO A 272 -0.22 2.51 2.81
CA PRO A 272 0.99 2.83 3.56
C PRO A 272 2.28 2.38 2.85
N ARG A 273 3.20 3.30 2.57
CA ARG A 273 4.50 3.00 1.93
C ARG A 273 5.68 3.24 2.87
N PRO A 274 6.75 2.41 2.81
CA PRO A 274 7.94 2.54 3.67
C PRO A 274 8.90 3.62 3.17
N VAL A 275 8.39 4.82 2.87
CA VAL A 275 9.17 5.91 2.26
C VAL A 275 8.79 7.28 2.80
N VAL A 276 9.76 8.20 2.73
CA VAL A 276 9.60 9.63 3.02
C VAL A 276 10.04 10.42 1.79
N LYS A 277 9.32 11.50 1.44
CA LYS A 277 9.71 12.40 0.34
C LYS A 277 11.04 13.06 0.64
N ASN A 278 11.94 13.05 -0.34
CA ASN A 278 13.23 13.76 -0.26
C ASN A 278 13.19 15.14 -0.94
N PHE A 279 12.04 15.56 -1.47
CA PHE A 279 11.76 16.87 -2.11
C PHE A 279 12.67 17.27 -3.29
N ASN A 280 13.63 16.42 -3.71
CA ASN A 280 14.33 16.51 -4.99
C ASN A 280 13.68 15.60 -6.05
N GLY A 281 12.40 15.29 -5.90
CA GLY A 281 11.65 14.36 -6.76
C GLY A 281 11.85 12.88 -6.46
N GLY A 282 12.52 12.52 -5.37
CA GLY A 282 12.72 11.14 -4.95
C GLY A 282 12.18 10.83 -3.56
N GLU A 283 12.48 9.62 -3.11
CA GLU A 283 12.03 9.04 -1.85
C GLU A 283 13.23 8.48 -1.08
N VAL A 284 13.18 8.56 0.25
CA VAL A 284 14.11 7.86 1.15
C VAL A 284 13.36 6.67 1.74
N ALA A 285 13.98 5.50 1.63
CA ALA A 285 13.50 4.28 2.27
C ALA A 285 13.50 4.41 3.80
N VAL A 286 12.47 3.87 4.43
CA VAL A 286 12.40 3.69 5.88
C VAL A 286 12.70 2.23 6.19
N ALA A 287 13.85 1.94 6.79
CA ALA A 287 14.27 0.58 7.12
C ALA A 287 13.96 0.20 8.58
N GLY A 288 13.84 1.20 9.46
CA GLY A 288 13.61 0.98 10.89
C GLY A 288 13.38 2.27 11.65
N ALA A 289 13.46 2.19 12.98
CA ALA A 289 13.29 3.31 13.92
C ALA A 289 14.40 3.34 14.98
N GLN A 290 15.62 2.94 14.63
CA GLN A 290 16.75 3.03 15.55
C GLN A 290 17.04 4.51 15.88
N GLU A 291 16.95 4.85 17.16
CA GLU A 291 17.10 6.24 17.61
C GLU A 291 18.54 6.75 17.44
N ALA A 292 18.69 7.94 16.86
CA ALA A 292 19.98 8.58 16.63
C ALA A 292 20.46 9.37 17.87
N PRO A 293 21.77 9.39 18.17
CA PRO A 293 22.31 10.14 19.32
C PRO A 293 22.36 11.66 19.07
N ILE A 294 22.57 12.44 20.14
CA ILE A 294 22.87 13.88 20.03
C ILE A 294 24.12 14.08 19.15
N GLY A 295 24.10 15.11 18.29
CA GLY A 295 25.14 15.40 17.30
C GLY A 295 24.97 14.65 15.98
N ALA A 296 24.10 13.64 15.90
CA ALA A 296 23.84 12.94 14.65
C ALA A 296 23.18 13.86 13.62
N SER A 297 23.53 13.66 12.35
CA SER A 297 22.83 14.29 11.23
C SER A 297 21.40 13.79 11.15
N ILE A 298 20.48 14.71 10.92
CA ILE A 298 19.06 14.42 10.83
C ILE A 298 18.41 15.31 9.79
N CYS A 299 17.44 14.75 9.07
CA CYS A 299 16.65 15.45 8.08
C CYS A 299 15.17 15.37 8.44
N ARG A 300 14.43 16.43 8.14
CA ARG A 300 12.97 16.48 8.23
C ARG A 300 12.33 16.68 6.87
N SER A 301 11.11 16.18 6.71
CA SER A 301 10.33 16.21 5.47
C SER A 301 8.89 16.63 5.75
N GLY A 302 8.31 17.48 4.90
CA GLY A 302 7.01 18.10 5.14
C GLY A 302 6.62 19.13 4.09
N SER A 303 5.33 19.40 4.03
CA SER A 303 4.63 19.95 2.88
C SER A 303 4.87 21.44 2.60
N THR A 304 5.50 22.17 3.52
CA THR A 304 5.76 23.61 3.37
C THR A 304 7.17 23.87 2.89
N THR A 305 8.17 23.43 3.67
CA THR A 305 9.57 23.80 3.44
C THR A 305 10.39 22.71 2.76
N GLY A 306 9.78 21.56 2.49
CA GLY A 306 10.43 20.41 1.87
C GLY A 306 11.45 19.73 2.79
N THR A 307 12.47 19.09 2.22
CA THR A 307 13.52 18.44 3.04
C THR A 307 14.49 19.47 3.58
N ARG A 308 14.72 19.45 4.90
CA ARG A 308 15.72 20.27 5.58
C ARG A 308 16.55 19.38 6.50
N CYS A 309 17.84 19.66 6.62
CA CYS A 309 18.75 18.82 7.41
C CYS A 309 19.62 19.67 8.34
N GLY A 310 20.14 19.02 9.36
CA GLY A 310 21.02 19.59 10.38
C GLY A 310 21.39 18.53 11.39
N VAL A 311 21.38 18.87 12.68
CA VAL A 311 21.83 17.98 13.76
C VAL A 311 20.88 17.97 14.95
N ILE A 312 20.86 16.83 15.65
CA ILE A 312 20.23 16.71 16.97
C ILE A 312 21.06 17.47 18.01
N GLN A 313 20.43 18.35 18.78
CA GLN A 313 21.10 19.19 19.78
C GLN A 313 20.83 18.75 21.22
N ALA A 314 19.60 18.34 21.52
CA ALA A 314 19.19 17.91 22.84
C ALA A 314 18.01 16.95 22.76
N LYS A 315 17.82 16.14 23.81
CA LYS A 315 16.70 15.21 23.98
C LYS A 315 15.98 15.48 25.29
N ASN A 316 14.77 14.97 25.43
CA ASN A 316 13.93 15.16 26.61
C ASN A 316 13.71 16.65 26.96
N VAL A 317 13.51 17.47 25.93
CA VAL A 317 13.25 18.90 26.06
C VAL A 317 11.77 19.12 26.36
N THR A 318 11.49 20.03 27.29
CA THR A 318 10.13 20.53 27.53
C THR A 318 9.97 21.88 26.85
N VAL A 319 8.90 22.04 26.07
CA VAL A 319 8.56 23.29 25.38
C VAL A 319 7.21 23.76 25.89
N ASN A 320 7.10 25.06 26.22
CA ASN A 320 5.86 25.67 26.68
C ASN A 320 5.14 26.33 25.49
N TYR A 321 4.17 25.62 24.89
CA TYR A 321 3.27 26.17 23.88
C TYR A 321 2.14 26.98 24.54
N PRO A 322 1.46 27.87 23.78
CA PRO A 322 0.28 28.57 24.28
C PRO A 322 -0.82 27.64 24.84
N GLU A 323 -0.96 26.44 24.28
CA GLU A 323 -1.93 25.43 24.68
C GLU A 323 -1.50 24.63 25.92
N GLY A 324 -0.19 24.56 26.20
CA GLY A 324 0.37 23.87 27.36
C GLY A 324 1.81 23.40 27.16
N ALA A 325 2.41 22.88 28.22
CA ALA A 325 3.74 22.29 28.16
C ALA A 325 3.70 20.93 27.45
N VAL A 326 4.69 20.68 26.58
CA VAL A 326 4.93 19.40 25.92
C VAL A 326 6.33 18.92 26.30
N GLY A 327 6.40 17.73 26.91
CA GLY A 327 7.65 17.13 27.39
C GLY A 327 8.25 16.11 26.40
N GLY A 328 9.45 15.60 26.71
CA GLY A 328 10.02 14.47 25.97
C GLY A 328 10.53 14.78 24.55
N LEU A 329 10.50 16.04 24.11
CA LEU A 329 10.83 16.40 22.73
C LEU A 329 12.33 16.31 22.44
N THR A 330 12.67 16.09 21.17
CA THR A 330 14.05 16.20 20.69
C THR A 330 14.23 17.51 19.94
N GLN A 331 15.25 18.27 20.33
CA GLN A 331 15.60 19.56 19.74
C GLN A 331 16.64 19.41 18.63
N THR A 332 16.47 20.19 17.56
CA THR A 332 17.41 20.26 16.43
C THR A 332 17.60 21.72 15.98
N ASN A 333 18.66 21.97 15.19
CA ASN A 333 18.88 23.26 14.51
C ASN A 333 18.27 23.33 13.10
N VAL A 334 17.44 22.35 12.72
CA VAL A 334 16.81 22.33 11.40
C VAL A 334 15.63 23.29 11.41
N CYS A 335 15.46 24.08 10.37
CA CYS A 335 14.31 24.99 10.25
C CYS A 335 13.02 24.24 9.86
N ALA A 336 11.87 24.79 10.26
CA ALA A 336 10.53 24.36 9.84
C ALA A 336 9.56 25.56 9.87
N GLU A 337 8.45 25.46 9.15
CA GLU A 337 7.41 26.50 9.09
C GLU A 337 5.99 25.91 9.18
N GLY A 338 4.96 26.76 9.31
CA GLY A 338 3.57 26.32 9.40
C GLY A 338 3.16 25.36 8.27
N GLY A 339 2.60 24.21 8.61
CA GLY A 339 2.24 23.13 7.69
C GLY A 339 3.30 22.01 7.58
N ASP A 340 4.49 22.21 8.13
CA ASP A 340 5.49 21.15 8.31
C ASP A 340 5.22 20.24 9.51
N SER A 341 4.36 20.70 10.43
CA SER A 341 3.86 19.94 11.57
C SER A 341 3.42 18.53 11.18
N GLY A 342 3.75 17.55 12.01
CA GLY A 342 3.53 16.13 11.76
C GLY A 342 4.52 15.47 10.80
N GLY A 343 5.28 16.26 10.03
CA GLY A 343 6.22 15.76 9.02
C GLY A 343 7.36 14.95 9.60
N SER A 344 7.87 14.00 8.80
CA SER A 344 8.85 12.97 9.18
C SER A 344 10.20 13.56 9.58
N TRP A 345 10.84 12.99 10.60
CA TRP A 345 12.26 13.15 10.92
C TRP A 345 13.00 11.83 10.72
N ILE A 346 14.05 11.82 9.91
CA ILE A 346 14.81 10.63 9.52
C ILE A 346 16.31 10.87 9.61
N SER A 347 17.06 9.87 10.09
CA SER A 347 18.52 9.85 10.10
C SER A 347 18.98 8.61 9.34
N GLY A 348 19.64 8.80 8.20
CA GLY A 348 19.86 7.70 7.24
C GLY A 348 18.52 7.15 6.74
N ASP A 349 18.27 5.87 7.01
CA ASP A 349 17.01 5.15 6.74
C ASP A 349 16.20 4.86 8.02
N GLN A 350 16.57 5.48 9.14
CA GLN A 350 15.96 5.26 10.45
C GLN A 350 15.01 6.41 10.82
N ALA A 351 13.75 6.07 11.02
CA ALA A 351 12.71 7.00 11.43
C ALA A 351 12.89 7.46 12.89
N GLN A 352 12.87 8.77 13.13
CA GLN A 352 13.19 9.40 14.42
C GLN A 352 11.96 9.99 15.11
N GLY A 353 11.06 10.63 14.37
CA GLY A 353 9.91 11.32 14.98
C GLY A 353 9.09 12.18 14.03
N VAL A 354 8.13 12.92 14.59
CA VAL A 354 7.22 13.81 13.86
C VAL A 354 7.40 15.25 14.33
N THR A 355 7.33 16.20 13.40
CA THR A 355 7.53 17.63 13.69
C THR A 355 6.45 18.14 14.64
N SER A 356 6.84 18.65 15.82
CA SER A 356 5.92 19.23 16.79
C SER A 356 5.81 20.75 16.58
N GLY A 357 6.92 21.47 16.69
CA GLY A 357 6.94 22.91 16.47
C GLY A 357 8.34 23.47 16.58
N GLY A 358 8.48 24.79 16.51
CA GLY A 358 9.78 25.44 16.53
C GLY A 358 9.72 26.95 16.59
N SER A 359 10.89 27.58 16.42
CA SER A 359 11.07 29.03 16.34
C SER A 359 11.98 29.39 15.17
N GLY A 360 11.87 30.62 14.69
CA GLY A 360 12.58 31.08 13.49
C GLY A 360 11.86 30.72 12.19
N ASN A 361 12.60 30.58 11.09
CA ASN A 361 12.08 30.16 9.79
C ASN A 361 13.20 29.62 8.88
N CYS A 362 12.88 29.15 7.68
CA CYS A 362 13.88 28.60 6.77
C CYS A 362 14.70 29.65 5.98
N THR A 363 14.50 30.95 6.24
CA THR A 363 15.32 32.03 5.70
C THR A 363 16.43 32.45 6.65
N VAL A 364 16.14 32.58 7.95
CA VAL A 364 17.11 33.05 8.96
C VAL A 364 17.66 31.94 9.86
N GLY A 365 17.13 30.72 9.70
CA GLY A 365 17.41 29.60 10.60
C GLY A 365 16.42 29.54 11.76
N GLY A 366 16.50 28.47 12.53
CA GLY A 366 15.54 28.20 13.59
C GLY A 366 15.92 27.01 14.45
N THR A 367 15.12 26.80 15.50
CA THR A 367 15.16 25.61 16.34
C THR A 367 13.85 24.87 16.16
N THR A 368 13.90 23.58 15.84
CA THR A 368 12.69 22.76 15.68
C THR A 368 12.76 21.54 16.58
N PHE A 369 11.62 21.23 17.16
CA PHE A 369 11.39 20.12 18.07
C PHE A 369 10.54 19.05 17.40
N PHE A 370 10.86 17.79 17.68
CA PHE A 370 10.07 16.66 17.21
C PHE A 370 9.71 15.72 18.36
N GLN A 371 8.51 15.14 18.25
CA GLN A 371 8.03 14.08 19.12
C GLN A 371 8.68 12.75 18.69
N PRO A 372 9.41 12.04 19.57
CA PRO A 372 10.08 10.79 19.23
C PRO A 372 9.10 9.71 18.75
N LEU A 373 9.45 9.02 17.65
CA LEU A 373 8.58 8.02 17.03
C LEU A 373 8.36 6.79 17.93
N ALA A 374 9.41 6.35 18.63
CA ALA A 374 9.36 5.14 19.46
C ALA A 374 8.23 5.20 20.49
N GLU A 375 8.01 6.36 21.09
CA GLU A 375 6.92 6.58 22.05
C GLU A 375 5.55 6.43 21.39
N ILE A 376 5.35 7.04 20.22
CA ILE A 376 4.08 6.97 19.48
C ILE A 376 3.76 5.52 19.13
N LEU A 377 4.76 4.78 18.64
CA LEU A 377 4.62 3.37 18.27
C LEU A 377 4.28 2.51 19.50
N GLN A 378 4.97 2.71 20.62
CA GLN A 378 4.77 1.93 21.84
C GLN A 378 3.41 2.22 22.48
N ARG A 379 3.05 3.49 22.69
CA ARG A 379 1.79 3.88 23.35
C ARG A 379 0.56 3.45 22.57
N ASN A 380 0.65 3.40 21.24
CA ASN A 380 -0.47 3.07 20.37
C ASN A 380 -0.39 1.65 19.78
N ASN A 381 0.60 0.85 20.21
CA ASN A 381 0.85 -0.51 19.71
C ASN A 381 0.89 -0.57 18.17
N LEU A 382 1.61 0.38 17.55
CA LEU A 382 1.70 0.51 16.10
C LEU A 382 2.94 -0.19 15.56
N THR A 383 2.82 -0.70 14.34
CA THR A 383 3.95 -1.25 13.58
C THR A 383 4.31 -0.28 12.46
N LEU A 384 5.56 0.19 12.45
CA LEU A 384 6.13 0.99 11.36
C LEU A 384 6.21 0.18 10.07
N VAL A 385 5.81 0.77 8.95
CA VAL A 385 5.97 0.15 7.62
C VAL A 385 7.41 0.39 7.15
N THR A 386 8.17 -0.69 6.95
CA THR A 386 9.59 -0.61 6.57
C THR A 386 9.90 -1.38 5.28
N THR A 387 11.02 -1.05 4.62
CA THR A 387 11.45 -1.70 3.37
C THR A 387 11.76 -3.19 3.52
N GLY A 388 12.13 -3.64 4.73
CA GLY A 388 12.23 -5.06 5.08
C GLY A 388 10.89 -5.79 5.23
N SER A 389 9.77 -5.07 5.15
CA SER A 389 8.41 -5.61 5.29
C SER A 389 7.67 -5.74 3.94
N ALA A 390 8.21 -5.17 2.87
CA ALA A 390 7.51 -5.02 1.58
C ALA A 390 7.43 -6.31 0.73
N GLY A 391 8.01 -7.43 1.18
CA GLY A 391 7.98 -8.73 0.46
C GLY A 391 7.24 -9.87 1.17
N GLU A 392 6.84 -9.70 2.44
CA GLU A 392 6.52 -10.87 3.30
C GLU A 392 5.31 -10.67 4.21
N GLN A 393 4.73 -9.47 4.23
CA GLN A 393 3.66 -9.12 5.15
C GLN A 393 2.28 -9.64 4.67
N PRO A 394 1.52 -10.37 5.52
CA PRO A 394 0.16 -10.77 5.18
C PRO A 394 -0.74 -9.56 4.92
N PRO A 395 -1.66 -9.62 3.93
CA PRO A 395 -2.67 -8.58 3.76
C PRO A 395 -3.45 -8.39 5.07
N ALA A 396 -3.77 -7.14 5.41
CA ALA A 396 -4.64 -6.85 6.53
C ALA A 396 -5.97 -7.61 6.31
N ALA A 397 -6.39 -8.40 7.31
CA ALA A 397 -7.67 -9.11 7.20
C ALA A 397 -8.80 -8.07 7.06
N ALA A 398 -9.76 -8.33 6.16
CA ALA A 398 -10.98 -7.55 6.10
C ALA A 398 -11.61 -7.50 7.51
N PRO A 399 -12.09 -6.34 7.96
CA PRO A 399 -12.72 -6.24 9.27
C PRO A 399 -13.88 -7.23 9.33
N THR A 400 -13.80 -8.20 10.23
CA THR A 400 -15.01 -8.87 10.70
C THR A 400 -15.90 -7.80 11.34
N PRO A 401 -17.20 -7.75 11.05
CA PRO A 401 -18.09 -6.79 11.65
C PRO A 401 -18.07 -7.00 13.17
N SER A 402 -17.34 -6.15 13.87
CA SER A 402 -17.54 -5.92 15.29
C SER A 402 -18.95 -5.37 15.43
N VAL A 403 -19.80 -6.13 16.11
CA VAL A 403 -21.08 -5.63 16.62
C VAL A 403 -20.82 -4.26 17.27
N PRO A 404 -21.66 -3.24 17.04
CA PRO A 404 -21.48 -1.94 17.65
C PRO A 404 -21.33 -2.13 19.16
N SER A 405 -20.18 -1.71 19.70
CA SER A 405 -20.05 -1.51 21.12
C SER A 405 -21.18 -0.58 21.54
N GLU A 406 -21.99 -1.01 22.50
CA GLU A 406 -22.89 -0.09 23.22
C GLU A 406 -22.11 1.17 23.62
N PRO A 407 -22.79 2.34 23.69
CA PRO A 407 -22.15 3.54 24.21
C PRO A 407 -21.54 3.21 25.56
N ALA A 408 -20.27 3.57 25.73
CA ALA A 408 -19.55 3.34 26.97
C ALA A 408 -20.39 3.91 28.14
N PRO A 409 -20.67 3.11 29.19
CA PRO A 409 -21.18 3.68 30.42
C PRO A 409 -20.21 4.76 30.89
N THR A 410 -20.73 5.87 31.40
CA THR A 410 -19.99 7.07 31.80
C THR A 410 -19.14 6.91 33.07
N ASP A 411 -18.84 5.67 33.46
CA ASP A 411 -17.94 5.33 34.55
C ASP A 411 -16.80 4.46 34.02
N PRO A 412 -15.52 4.75 34.37
CA PRO A 412 -14.40 3.94 33.93
C PRO A 412 -14.54 2.52 34.50
N PRO A 413 -14.43 1.44 33.70
CA PRO A 413 -14.21 0.12 34.27
C PRO A 413 -12.85 0.16 34.96
N SER A 414 -12.86 -0.06 36.28
CA SER A 414 -11.74 0.14 37.18
C SER A 414 -10.67 -0.94 37.10
N GLU A 415 -10.76 -1.94 36.22
CA GLU A 415 -9.78 -3.04 36.18
C GLU A 415 -9.41 -3.42 34.74
N ALA A 416 -8.10 -3.51 34.50
CA ALA A 416 -7.55 -4.20 33.34
C ALA A 416 -8.06 -5.65 33.33
N PRO A 417 -8.28 -6.28 32.15
CA PRO A 417 -8.70 -7.67 32.11
C PRO A 417 -7.71 -8.54 32.88
N GLU A 418 -8.22 -9.30 33.86
CA GLU A 418 -7.41 -10.21 34.66
C GLU A 418 -6.67 -11.19 33.75
N THR A 419 -5.42 -11.48 34.10
CA THR A 419 -4.60 -12.39 33.31
C THR A 419 -5.09 -13.82 33.52
N PRO A 420 -5.41 -14.57 32.44
CA PRO A 420 -5.79 -15.98 32.55
C PRO A 420 -4.75 -16.79 33.32
N ALA A 421 -5.25 -17.71 34.16
CA ALA A 421 -4.40 -18.58 34.97
C ALA A 421 -3.37 -19.32 34.10
N GLY A 422 -2.13 -19.38 34.59
CA GLY A 422 -1.01 -20.07 33.93
C GLY A 422 -0.14 -19.19 33.04
N CYS A 423 -0.55 -17.98 32.67
CA CYS A 423 0.30 -17.03 31.96
C CYS A 423 0.78 -15.93 32.91
N ASP A 424 1.90 -16.14 33.60
CA ASP A 424 2.48 -15.10 34.45
C ASP A 424 3.19 -14.03 33.60
N ASN A 425 2.87 -12.75 33.83
CA ASN A 425 3.45 -11.60 33.13
C ASN A 425 3.44 -11.70 31.58
N PRO A 426 2.26 -11.80 30.94
CA PRO A 426 2.19 -11.97 29.50
C PRO A 426 2.59 -10.69 28.75
N ASP A 427 3.17 -10.83 27.55
CA ASP A 427 3.46 -9.69 26.67
C ASP A 427 2.20 -8.93 26.25
N ALA A 428 1.08 -9.65 26.14
CA ALA A 428 -0.20 -9.10 25.74
C ALA A 428 -1.38 -9.83 26.37
N VAL A 429 -2.38 -9.06 26.81
CA VAL A 429 -3.71 -9.54 27.21
C VAL A 429 -4.76 -8.94 26.27
N ARG A 430 -5.71 -9.76 25.78
CA ARG A 430 -6.76 -9.35 24.85
C ARG A 430 -8.10 -9.98 25.25
N SER A 431 -9.14 -9.17 25.30
CA SER A 431 -10.51 -9.68 25.44
C SER A 431 -11.16 -9.90 24.07
N GLY A 432 -12.10 -10.84 23.98
CA GLY A 432 -12.98 -11.00 22.82
C GLY A 432 -14.36 -11.50 23.22
N ASN A 433 -15.23 -11.69 22.23
CA ASN A 433 -16.57 -12.23 22.44
C ASN A 433 -16.98 -13.10 21.26
N LEU A 434 -17.37 -14.34 21.52
CA LEU A 434 -17.86 -15.28 20.52
C LEU A 434 -19.38 -15.41 20.66
N ALA A 435 -20.12 -15.00 19.62
CA ALA A 435 -21.57 -14.87 19.69
C ALA A 435 -22.33 -16.22 19.65
N ARG A 436 -21.69 -17.30 19.16
CA ARG A 436 -22.29 -18.65 19.05
C ARG A 436 -21.24 -19.74 18.79
N ALA A 437 -21.64 -21.00 18.96
CA ALA A 437 -20.89 -22.16 18.50
C ALA A 437 -20.49 -22.05 17.01
N GLY A 438 -19.27 -22.46 16.68
CA GLY A 438 -18.67 -22.34 15.35
C GLY A 438 -18.16 -20.95 14.98
N SER A 439 -18.37 -19.93 15.82
CA SER A 439 -17.77 -18.60 15.60
C SER A 439 -16.29 -18.59 15.99
N ALA A 440 -15.50 -17.73 15.34
CA ALA A 440 -14.11 -17.54 15.67
C ALA A 440 -13.71 -16.07 15.58
N GLN A 441 -12.76 -15.67 16.41
CA GLN A 441 -12.20 -14.33 16.42
C GLN A 441 -10.68 -14.41 16.27
N ILE A 442 -10.13 -13.55 15.41
CA ILE A 442 -8.70 -13.44 15.21
C ILE A 442 -8.11 -12.48 16.24
N GLN A 443 -6.96 -12.83 16.79
CA GLN A 443 -6.25 -12.09 17.81
C GLN A 443 -4.75 -11.93 17.44
N PRO A 444 -4.13 -10.77 17.76
CA PRO A 444 -4.73 -9.64 18.45
C PRO A 444 -5.63 -8.78 17.53
N ASN A 445 -6.79 -8.36 18.02
CA ASN A 445 -7.66 -7.33 17.41
C ASN A 445 -8.06 -7.58 15.94
N GLY A 446 -8.34 -8.84 15.58
CA GLY A 446 -8.68 -9.21 14.21
C GLY A 446 -7.47 -9.32 13.26
N ARG A 447 -6.24 -9.14 13.77
CA ARG A 447 -5.01 -8.99 12.97
C ARG A 447 -3.98 -10.08 13.30
N TYR A 448 -2.71 -9.77 13.11
CA TYR A 448 -1.55 -10.60 13.38
C TYR A 448 -0.47 -9.77 14.06
N PHE A 449 0.53 -10.43 14.62
CA PHE A 449 1.72 -9.85 15.20
C PHE A 449 2.96 -10.44 14.54
N ARG A 450 4.11 -9.77 14.68
CA ARG A 450 5.41 -10.28 14.23
C ARG A 450 6.17 -10.81 15.45
N ALA A 451 6.65 -12.03 15.36
CA ALA A 451 7.42 -12.71 16.39
C ALA A 451 8.88 -12.90 15.93
N ARG A 452 9.81 -12.89 16.89
CA ARG A 452 11.16 -13.44 16.68
C ARG A 452 11.10 -14.97 16.76
N ALA A 453 12.21 -15.64 16.45
CA ALA A 453 12.30 -17.08 16.71
C ALA A 453 12.31 -17.29 18.22
N GLY A 454 11.43 -18.15 18.72
CA GLY A 454 11.15 -18.15 20.15
C GLY A 454 9.97 -19.02 20.55
N ASP A 455 9.74 -19.11 21.86
CA ASP A 455 8.67 -19.89 22.44
C ASP A 455 7.41 -19.03 22.59
N HIS A 456 6.38 -19.38 21.83
CA HIS A 456 5.05 -18.83 21.98
C HIS A 456 4.35 -19.51 23.16
N THR A 457 3.87 -18.71 24.11
CA THR A 457 3.00 -19.17 25.20
C THR A 457 1.70 -18.38 25.14
N ALA A 458 0.56 -19.05 25.28
CA ALA A 458 -0.73 -18.38 25.36
C ALA A 458 -1.68 -19.10 26.31
N CYS A 459 -2.52 -18.33 26.99
CA CYS A 459 -3.54 -18.82 27.91
C CYS A 459 -4.90 -18.19 27.60
N LEU A 460 -5.95 -19.00 27.62
CA LEU A 460 -7.31 -18.62 27.29
C LEU A 460 -8.21 -18.89 28.50
N ASP A 461 -8.83 -17.84 29.02
CA ASP A 461 -9.92 -17.92 29.97
C ASP A 461 -11.25 -17.80 29.23
N ALA A 462 -12.07 -18.84 29.29
CA ALA A 462 -13.33 -18.99 28.59
C ALA A 462 -14.50 -19.04 29.60
N PRO A 463 -15.71 -18.60 29.24
CA PRO A 463 -16.82 -18.54 30.17
C PRO A 463 -17.27 -19.95 30.57
N GLN A 464 -17.73 -20.11 31.81
CA GLN A 464 -18.17 -21.41 32.34
C GLN A 464 -19.23 -22.06 31.45
N GLY A 465 -18.99 -23.30 31.04
CA GLY A 465 -19.89 -24.06 30.17
C GLY A 465 -19.74 -23.79 28.67
N ALA A 466 -18.77 -22.99 28.25
CA ALA A 466 -18.34 -22.87 26.86
C ALA A 466 -17.04 -23.65 26.61
N ASP A 467 -16.88 -24.14 25.38
CA ASP A 467 -15.69 -24.86 24.91
C ASP A 467 -15.04 -24.06 23.79
N PHE A 468 -13.99 -23.31 24.12
CA PHE A 468 -13.27 -22.46 23.18
C PHE A 468 -11.87 -23.01 22.91
N ASP A 469 -11.57 -23.27 21.65
CA ASP A 469 -10.26 -23.68 21.16
C ASP A 469 -9.36 -22.47 20.89
N LEU A 470 -8.08 -22.63 21.19
CA LEU A 470 -7.02 -21.69 20.85
C LEU A 470 -6.12 -22.25 19.77
N VAL A 471 -5.98 -21.52 18.66
CA VAL A 471 -5.16 -21.91 17.51
C VAL A 471 -4.11 -20.85 17.20
N LEU A 472 -2.82 -21.22 17.19
CA LEU A 472 -1.74 -20.37 16.71
C LEU A 472 -1.52 -20.63 15.22
N GLN A 473 -1.52 -19.57 14.42
CA GLN A 473 -1.28 -19.63 12.98
C GLN A 473 -0.08 -18.79 12.58
N ARG A 474 0.77 -19.31 11.70
CA ARG A 474 1.91 -18.60 11.09
C ARG A 474 1.65 -18.31 9.62
N TRP A 475 2.06 -17.13 9.15
CA TRP A 475 2.04 -16.79 7.74
C TRP A 475 3.20 -17.46 7.00
N ASN A 476 2.91 -18.10 5.88
CA ASN A 476 3.93 -18.76 5.06
C ASN A 476 4.24 -18.00 3.75
N GLY A 477 3.86 -16.72 3.67
CA GLY A 477 3.97 -15.92 2.44
C GLY A 477 2.74 -15.97 1.52
N SER A 478 1.75 -16.82 1.81
CA SER A 478 0.53 -16.93 0.98
C SER A 478 -0.75 -17.28 1.74
N ALA A 479 -0.63 -17.97 2.88
CA ALA A 479 -1.76 -18.35 3.70
C ALA A 479 -1.35 -18.46 5.17
N TRP A 480 -2.34 -18.34 6.05
CA TRP A 480 -2.20 -18.66 7.46
C TRP A 480 -2.24 -20.17 7.65
N ARG A 481 -1.19 -20.73 8.24
CA ARG A 481 -1.09 -22.16 8.55
C ARG A 481 -1.12 -22.35 10.06
N THR A 482 -1.97 -23.24 10.54
CA THR A 482 -1.95 -23.64 11.94
C THR A 482 -0.61 -24.31 12.25
N VAL A 483 0.08 -23.78 13.25
CA VAL A 483 1.36 -24.30 13.74
C VAL A 483 1.22 -24.92 15.13
N ALA A 484 0.19 -24.53 15.88
CA ALA A 484 -0.22 -25.18 17.11
C ALA A 484 -1.72 -24.96 17.37
N ALA A 485 -2.34 -25.89 18.09
CA ALA A 485 -3.73 -25.79 18.53
C ALA A 485 -3.87 -26.44 19.91
N SER A 486 -4.79 -25.92 20.72
CA SER A 486 -5.16 -26.44 22.03
C SER A 486 -6.67 -26.34 22.19
N SER A 487 -7.29 -27.40 22.71
CA SER A 487 -8.70 -27.42 23.14
C SER A 487 -8.83 -27.10 24.63
N GLY A 488 -7.86 -26.35 25.18
CA GLY A 488 -7.74 -26.07 26.59
C GLY A 488 -7.18 -24.67 26.83
N GLU A 489 -7.04 -24.34 28.11
CA GLU A 489 -6.70 -23.00 28.60
C GLU A 489 -5.26 -22.57 28.29
N ARG A 490 -4.41 -23.44 27.72
CA ARG A 490 -3.00 -23.14 27.44
C ARG A 490 -2.51 -23.72 26.12
N LEU A 491 -1.67 -22.96 25.42
CA LEU A 491 -0.95 -23.34 24.21
C LEU A 491 0.52 -22.93 24.33
N THR A 492 1.45 -23.84 24.02
CA THR A 492 2.89 -23.54 23.92
C THR A 492 3.44 -24.05 22.60
N HIS A 493 4.30 -23.28 21.93
CA HIS A 493 4.87 -23.64 20.64
C HIS A 493 6.19 -22.91 20.38
N SER A 494 7.27 -23.65 20.07
CA SER A 494 8.51 -23.04 19.58
C SER A 494 8.41 -22.79 18.08
N GLY A 495 8.58 -21.54 17.66
CA GLY A 495 8.39 -21.10 16.28
C GLY A 495 9.52 -20.24 15.75
N ASP A 496 9.75 -20.28 14.43
CA ASP A 496 10.71 -19.39 13.76
C ASP A 496 10.21 -17.94 13.71
N ALA A 497 11.12 -16.98 13.54
CA ALA A 497 10.75 -15.59 13.31
C ALA A 497 9.76 -15.45 12.14
N GLY A 498 8.71 -14.66 12.29
CA GLY A 498 7.66 -14.57 11.26
C GLY A 498 6.41 -13.84 11.74
N PHE A 499 5.35 -13.89 10.94
CA PHE A 499 4.05 -13.34 11.32
C PHE A 499 3.15 -14.43 11.88
N TYR A 500 2.53 -14.14 13.02
CA TYR A 500 1.67 -15.06 13.75
C TYR A 500 0.35 -14.40 14.11
N ARG A 501 -0.70 -15.20 14.27
CA ARG A 501 -1.97 -14.77 14.85
C ARG A 501 -2.58 -15.89 15.65
N TYR A 502 -3.32 -15.54 16.68
CA TYR A 502 -4.20 -16.46 17.39
C TYR A 502 -5.58 -16.44 16.75
N ARG A 503 -6.23 -17.60 16.71
CA ARG A 503 -7.64 -17.74 16.35
C ARG A 503 -8.31 -18.45 17.51
N VAL A 504 -9.19 -17.73 18.20
CA VAL A 504 -10.04 -18.28 19.27
C VAL A 504 -11.34 -18.72 18.64
N GLN A 505 -11.73 -19.98 18.81
CA GLN A 505 -12.88 -20.57 18.12
C GLN A 505 -13.80 -21.27 19.12
N SER A 506 -15.10 -20.99 19.05
CA SER A 506 -16.09 -21.68 19.89
C SER A 506 -16.45 -23.02 19.24
N GLN A 507 -16.16 -24.12 19.93
CA GLN A 507 -16.71 -25.43 19.60
C GLN A 507 -18.13 -25.55 20.13
N SER A 508 -18.36 -25.09 21.36
CA SER A 508 -19.69 -24.97 21.96
C SER A 508 -19.79 -23.76 22.89
N GLY A 509 -21.00 -23.25 23.11
CA GLY A 509 -21.25 -22.07 23.94
C GLY A 509 -20.93 -20.73 23.27
N ALA A 510 -21.18 -19.65 24.01
CA ALA A 510 -20.98 -18.27 23.59
C ALA A 510 -20.59 -17.42 24.81
N GLY A 511 -19.91 -16.30 24.57
CA GLY A 511 -19.57 -15.36 25.63
C GLY A 511 -18.21 -14.71 25.46
N ARG A 512 -17.85 -13.90 26.46
CA ARG A 512 -16.60 -13.16 26.52
C ARG A 512 -15.47 -14.08 26.99
N TYR A 513 -14.29 -13.89 26.41
CA TYR A 513 -13.08 -14.58 26.80
C TYR A 513 -11.93 -13.60 26.99
N THR A 514 -10.90 -14.02 27.71
CA THR A 514 -9.62 -13.32 27.84
C THR A 514 -8.49 -14.22 27.34
N LEU A 515 -7.66 -13.69 26.45
CA LEU A 515 -6.47 -14.35 25.91
C LEU A 515 -5.23 -13.58 26.36
N ALA A 516 -4.33 -14.26 27.08
CA ALA A 516 -2.97 -13.79 27.33
C ALA A 516 -1.98 -14.52 26.44
N PHE A 517 -0.94 -13.85 25.96
CA PHE A 517 0.15 -14.51 25.24
C PHE A 517 1.49 -13.77 25.34
N SER A 518 2.57 -14.53 25.21
CA SER A 518 3.96 -14.08 25.13
C SER A 518 4.71 -14.77 24.01
N VAL A 519 5.81 -14.16 23.58
CA VAL A 519 6.81 -14.76 22.70
C VAL A 519 8.21 -14.47 23.23
N ASP A 520 8.86 -15.50 23.77
CA ASP A 520 10.21 -15.40 24.37
C ASP A 520 11.33 -15.72 23.36
#